data_AF-A0A8B3DAA2-F1
#
_entry.id   AF-A0A8B3DAA2-F1
#
_cell.length_a   1.000
_cell.length_b   1.000
_cell.length_c   1.000
_cell.angle_alpha   90.00
_cell.angle_beta   90.00
_cell.angle_gamma   90.00
#
_symmetry.space_group_name_H-M   'P 1'
#
loop_
_entity.id
_entity.type
_entity.pdbx_description
1 polymer ?
#
loop_
_entity_poly.entity_id
_entity_poly.type
_entity_poly.pdbx_seq_one_letter_code
_entity_poly.pdbx_strand_id
1 'polypeptide(L)'
;NYLSITGEDEFSDYQSESLSASWSKFAFGGTLSLSANYSLNDNYDNQWSAHLMWTVNFNDNTHGSFSTLVNDSGYSDTKSVLTYSKQLDEASVSSSAGVTLGGDGVESELSLNVNGTSSYARYGAYGYLTDSGEYSLSGNFSTTQVLSKKGIMSTPDKGKSFIGIAPEWNENKEDTTDSELTYYISSDNGFQRKSDVSTKMKELIRLPEYTETELELDGDLTNVEIDKGSIAGFSLPGTLFVLDSKLTALESQMFVVSDVNGQPLDQLRCFGPGCKDVERLTDDGVFRVNYRDRMPFALVSNKKMCVFDIGAIGSRYIHAYCLPGLENPYAMDSAEDNSKSRSVGDLRLMGRYEFNAESAKLIERLEDISINPRVIKVGRARYIYIPSYTKYTVEQQMLLDSLEVYAMHDDTKNDKSFSVR
;
A
#
# COMPACT_ATOMS: atom_id res chain seq x y z
N ASN A 1 -44.28 -4.79 16.76
CA ASN A 1 -43.38 -4.13 17.72
C ASN A 1 -44.20 -3.26 18.65
N TYR A 2 -43.89 -3.30 19.93
CA TYR A 2 -44.53 -2.47 20.96
C TYR A 2 -43.44 -1.62 21.61
N LEU A 3 -43.70 -0.32 21.74
CA LEU A 3 -42.79 0.67 22.30
C LEU A 3 -43.58 1.54 23.26
N SER A 4 -43.13 1.62 24.52
CA SER A 4 -43.67 2.50 25.54
C SER A 4 -42.59 3.49 25.95
N ILE A 5 -42.92 4.77 25.94
CA ILE A 5 -42.06 5.87 26.36
C ILE A 5 -42.79 6.64 27.44
N THR A 6 -42.15 6.76 28.60
CA THR A 6 -42.61 7.55 29.75
C THR A 6 -41.59 8.66 30.00
N GLY A 7 -42.09 9.88 30.16
CA GLY A 7 -41.28 11.04 30.51
C GLY A 7 -41.97 11.89 31.57
N GLU A 8 -41.22 12.29 32.59
CA GLU A 8 -41.64 13.26 33.61
C GLU A 8 -40.90 14.57 33.34
N ASP A 9 -41.63 15.66 33.09
CA ASP A 9 -41.11 17.03 33.18
C ASP A 9 -41.84 17.77 34.32
N GLU A 10 -41.21 18.81 34.89
CA GLU A 10 -41.64 19.55 36.11
C GLU A 10 -43.12 20.04 36.13
N PHE A 11 -43.83 19.98 35.01
CA PHE A 11 -45.21 20.45 34.85
C PHE A 11 -46.18 19.45 34.17
N SER A 12 -45.74 18.27 33.72
CA SER A 12 -46.65 17.24 33.17
C SER A 12 -45.98 15.86 33.02
N ASP A 13 -46.71 14.82 33.39
CA ASP A 13 -46.40 13.43 33.00
C ASP A 13 -46.94 13.18 31.59
N TYR A 14 -46.14 12.56 30.73
CA TYR A 14 -46.65 12.03 29.46
C TYR A 14 -46.26 10.56 29.29
N GLN A 15 -47.26 9.75 28.98
CA GLN A 15 -47.11 8.37 28.55
C GLN A 15 -47.54 8.27 27.10
N SER A 16 -46.63 7.77 26.27
CA SER A 16 -46.90 7.43 24.88
C SER A 16 -46.65 5.94 24.68
N GLU A 17 -47.65 5.24 24.18
CA GLU A 17 -47.50 3.84 23.78
C GLU A 17 -47.74 3.73 22.28
N SER A 18 -46.90 2.97 21.59
CA SER A 18 -47.08 2.71 20.16
C SER A 18 -47.02 1.22 19.88
N LEU A 19 -47.96 0.76 19.05
CA LEU A 19 -48.04 -0.57 18.51
C LEU A 19 -47.88 -0.48 17.00
N SER A 20 -46.89 -1.17 16.45
CA SER A 20 -46.68 -1.29 15.01
C SER A 20 -46.71 -2.74 14.57
N ALA A 21 -47.37 -3.01 13.45
CA ALA A 21 -47.38 -4.31 12.79
C ALA A 21 -47.02 -4.13 11.32
N SER A 22 -46.17 -4.99 10.80
CA SER A 22 -45.77 -4.96 9.39
C SER A 22 -45.76 -6.36 8.80
N TRP A 23 -46.28 -6.48 7.58
CA TRP A 23 -46.28 -7.70 6.79
C TRP A 23 -45.77 -7.39 5.39
N SER A 24 -44.92 -8.23 4.84
CA SER A 24 -44.42 -8.08 3.47
C SER A 24 -44.31 -9.43 2.77
N LYS A 25 -44.70 -9.49 1.50
CA LYS A 25 -44.62 -10.70 0.68
C LYS A 25 -44.34 -10.35 -0.78
N PHE A 26 -43.59 -11.21 -1.46
CA PHE A 26 -43.49 -11.15 -2.91
C PHE A 26 -44.84 -11.51 -3.57
N ALA A 27 -45.39 -10.58 -4.36
CA ALA A 27 -46.67 -10.73 -5.04
C ALA A 27 -46.74 -9.83 -6.28
N PHE A 28 -47.44 -10.30 -7.32
CA PHE A 28 -47.68 -9.54 -8.56
C PHE A 28 -46.40 -9.02 -9.25
N GLY A 29 -45.30 -9.76 -9.17
CA GLY A 29 -44.02 -9.35 -9.76
C GLY A 29 -43.27 -8.26 -8.98
N GLY A 30 -43.70 -7.96 -7.76
CA GLY A 30 -43.05 -7.00 -6.86
C GLY A 30 -43.13 -7.43 -5.39
N THR A 31 -42.77 -6.53 -4.49
CA THR A 31 -42.92 -6.70 -3.04
C THR A 31 -44.13 -5.92 -2.59
N LEU A 32 -45.14 -6.61 -2.05
CA LEU A 32 -46.28 -6.01 -1.40
C LEU A 32 -46.03 -5.95 0.10
N SER A 33 -46.24 -4.79 0.70
CA SER A 33 -46.05 -4.54 2.13
C SER A 33 -47.25 -3.80 2.71
N LEU A 34 -47.65 -4.21 3.91
CA LEU A 34 -48.69 -3.57 4.71
C LEU A 34 -48.10 -3.28 6.06
N SER A 35 -48.20 -2.03 6.51
CA SER A 35 -47.79 -1.60 7.84
C SER A 35 -48.94 -0.88 8.51
N ALA A 36 -49.14 -1.10 9.80
CA ALA A 36 -50.14 -0.43 10.60
C ALA A 36 -49.48 0.04 11.90
N ASN A 37 -49.70 1.29 12.26
CA ASN A 37 -49.20 1.91 13.47
C ASN A 37 -50.38 2.48 14.25
N TYR A 38 -50.35 2.29 15.56
CA TYR A 38 -51.31 2.83 16.50
C TYR A 38 -50.54 3.46 17.66
N SER A 39 -50.78 4.73 17.96
CA SER A 39 -50.14 5.43 19.07
C SER A 39 -51.19 5.98 20.03
N LEU A 40 -51.10 5.53 21.28
CA LEU A 40 -51.79 6.05 22.45
C LEU A 40 -50.97 7.19 23.03
N ASN A 41 -51.62 8.29 23.36
CA ASN A 41 -50.96 9.46 23.94
C ASN A 41 -51.89 10.04 25.00
N ASP A 42 -51.45 10.14 26.25
CA ASP A 42 -52.36 10.52 27.35
C ASP A 42 -52.93 11.95 27.25
N ASN A 43 -52.21 12.84 26.55
CA ASN A 43 -52.55 14.26 26.39
C ASN A 43 -53.14 14.63 25.02
N TYR A 44 -53.25 13.67 24.08
CA TYR A 44 -53.76 13.89 22.72
C TYR A 44 -54.69 12.76 22.27
N ASP A 45 -55.49 12.98 21.23
CA ASP A 45 -56.29 11.89 20.67
C ASP A 45 -55.40 10.74 20.15
N ASN A 46 -55.89 9.52 20.32
CA ASN A 46 -55.21 8.32 19.82
C ASN A 46 -55.09 8.37 18.30
N GLN A 47 -53.89 8.16 17.77
CA GLN A 47 -53.63 8.23 16.34
C GLN A 47 -53.41 6.83 15.77
N TRP A 48 -53.92 6.59 14.57
CA TRP A 48 -53.66 5.37 13.84
C TRP A 48 -53.31 5.66 12.39
N SER A 49 -52.46 4.84 11.80
CA SER A 49 -52.16 4.87 10.38
C SER A 49 -51.97 3.47 9.82
N ALA A 50 -52.45 3.25 8.60
CA ALA A 50 -52.20 2.05 7.82
C ALA A 50 -51.58 2.44 6.48
N HIS A 51 -50.49 1.79 6.10
CA HIS A 51 -49.73 2.07 4.90
C HIS A 51 -49.55 0.79 4.09
N LEU A 52 -50.14 0.78 2.91
CA LEU A 52 -49.99 -0.27 1.90
C LEU A 52 -48.98 0.22 0.86
N MET A 53 -47.94 -0.55 0.57
CA MET A 53 -46.93 -0.20 -0.44
C MET A 53 -46.59 -1.42 -1.30
N TRP A 54 -46.59 -1.22 -2.61
CA TRP A 54 -46.20 -2.20 -3.61
C TRP A 54 -45.04 -1.65 -4.43
N THR A 55 -43.91 -2.37 -4.44
CA THR A 55 -42.69 -1.96 -5.14
C THR A 55 -42.31 -2.98 -6.20
N VAL A 56 -42.07 -2.52 -7.44
CA VAL A 56 -41.66 -3.33 -8.58
C VAL A 56 -40.29 -2.88 -9.07
N ASN A 57 -39.33 -3.79 -9.09
CA ASN A 57 -38.00 -3.52 -9.66
C ASN A 57 -38.04 -3.83 -11.16
N PHE A 58 -37.75 -2.84 -12.00
CA PHE A 58 -37.66 -3.03 -13.46
C PHE A 58 -36.27 -3.50 -13.88
N ASN A 59 -35.25 -3.05 -13.16
CA ASN A 59 -33.84 -3.45 -13.29
C ASN A 59 -33.11 -3.14 -11.97
N ASP A 60 -31.80 -3.31 -11.94
CA ASP A 60 -30.95 -3.11 -10.75
C ASP A 60 -30.94 -1.66 -10.22
N ASN A 61 -31.29 -0.70 -11.08
CA ASN A 61 -31.17 0.73 -10.83
C ASN A 61 -32.52 1.46 -10.87
N THR A 62 -33.60 0.80 -11.26
CA THR A 62 -34.90 1.46 -11.50
C THR A 62 -36.02 0.63 -10.89
N HIS A 63 -36.77 1.27 -10.00
CA HIS A 63 -37.94 0.67 -9.40
C HIS A 63 -39.11 1.65 -9.39
N GLY A 64 -40.31 1.12 -9.54
CA GLY A 64 -41.56 1.83 -9.33
C GLY A 64 -42.17 1.44 -7.99
N SER A 65 -42.83 2.37 -7.32
CA SER A 65 -43.63 2.06 -6.14
C SER A 65 -44.99 2.73 -6.21
N PHE A 66 -45.98 2.03 -5.66
CA PHE A 66 -47.33 2.53 -5.43
C PHE A 66 -47.62 2.38 -3.95
N SER A 67 -48.03 3.44 -3.29
CA SER A 67 -48.29 3.46 -1.86
C SER A 67 -49.59 4.18 -1.54
N THR A 68 -50.31 3.67 -0.55
CA THR A 68 -51.51 4.30 0.01
C THR A 68 -51.36 4.36 1.52
N LEU A 69 -51.40 5.56 2.07
CA LEU A 69 -51.45 5.83 3.50
C LEU A 69 -52.89 6.19 3.87
N VAL A 70 -53.42 5.62 4.94
CA VAL A 70 -54.72 5.97 5.53
C VAL A 70 -54.50 6.27 7.01
N ASN A 71 -55.09 7.34 7.51
CA ASN A 71 -54.96 7.75 8.92
C ASN A 71 -56.31 7.95 9.62
N ASP A 72 -56.26 8.31 10.90
CA ASP A 72 -57.36 8.57 11.82
C ASP A 72 -58.37 9.62 11.35
N SER A 73 -57.91 10.62 10.61
CA SER A 73 -58.79 11.65 10.02
C SER A 73 -59.61 11.15 8.81
N GLY A 74 -59.46 9.87 8.43
CA GLY A 74 -60.11 9.30 7.24
C GLY A 74 -59.48 9.77 5.92
N TYR A 75 -58.40 10.54 6.02
CA TYR A 75 -57.63 11.04 4.91
C TYR A 75 -56.74 9.94 4.34
N SER A 76 -56.67 9.84 3.02
CA SER A 76 -55.82 8.89 2.32
C SER A 76 -54.97 9.55 1.26
N ASP A 77 -53.64 9.43 1.38
CA ASP A 77 -52.71 9.77 0.31
C ASP A 77 -52.39 8.54 -0.50
N THR A 78 -52.48 8.64 -1.82
CA THR A 78 -51.99 7.63 -2.74
C THR A 78 -50.84 8.19 -3.56
N LYS A 79 -49.65 7.62 -3.41
CA LYS A 79 -48.42 8.09 -4.05
C LYS A 79 -47.86 7.03 -4.99
N SER A 80 -47.64 7.41 -6.24
CA SER A 80 -46.94 6.61 -7.25
C SER A 80 -45.58 7.25 -7.53
N VAL A 81 -44.48 6.50 -7.42
CA VAL A 81 -43.12 7.01 -7.59
C VAL A 81 -42.32 6.10 -8.52
N LEU A 82 -41.57 6.71 -9.43
CA LEU A 82 -40.52 6.06 -10.20
C LEU A 82 -39.17 6.57 -9.71
N THR A 83 -38.31 5.65 -9.26
CA THR A 83 -36.99 5.97 -8.72
C THR A 83 -35.90 5.35 -9.58
N TYR A 84 -34.90 6.16 -9.94
CA TYR A 84 -33.62 5.72 -10.47
C TYR A 84 -32.54 5.88 -9.40
N SER A 85 -31.89 4.79 -9.00
CA SER A 85 -30.79 4.78 -8.03
C SER A 85 -29.54 4.13 -8.61
N LYS A 86 -28.37 4.72 -8.37
CA LYS A 86 -27.07 4.17 -8.77
C LYS A 86 -26.10 4.23 -7.60
N GLN A 87 -25.49 3.08 -7.31
CA GLN A 87 -24.35 2.98 -6.41
C GLN A 87 -23.06 3.23 -7.20
N LEU A 88 -22.23 4.14 -6.70
CA LEU A 88 -20.84 4.37 -7.06
C LEU A 88 -19.96 3.85 -5.90
N ASP A 89 -18.64 3.79 -6.12
CA ASP A 89 -17.70 3.22 -5.14
C ASP A 89 -17.81 3.90 -3.76
N GLU A 90 -17.90 5.23 -3.72
CA GLU A 90 -17.94 6.02 -2.48
C GLU A 90 -19.26 6.79 -2.27
N ALA A 91 -20.23 6.65 -3.19
CA ALA A 91 -21.46 7.43 -3.15
C ALA A 91 -22.66 6.70 -3.75
N SER A 92 -23.85 6.98 -3.22
CA SER A 92 -25.14 6.56 -3.77
C SER A 92 -25.89 7.80 -4.26
N VAL A 93 -26.46 7.73 -5.46
CA VAL A 93 -27.32 8.79 -6.01
C VAL A 93 -28.66 8.17 -6.35
N SER A 94 -29.76 8.80 -5.94
CA SER A 94 -31.11 8.42 -6.35
C SER A 94 -31.94 9.64 -6.73
N SER A 95 -32.63 9.55 -7.86
CA SER A 95 -33.59 10.53 -8.33
C SER A 95 -34.96 9.88 -8.41
N SER A 96 -36.00 10.56 -7.94
CA SER A 96 -37.36 10.05 -7.92
C SER A 96 -38.33 11.08 -8.51
N ALA A 97 -39.21 10.63 -9.39
CA ALA A 97 -40.35 11.40 -9.85
C ALA A 97 -41.63 10.72 -9.38
N GLY A 98 -42.52 11.44 -8.72
CA GLY A 98 -43.73 10.88 -8.16
C GLY A 98 -44.94 11.79 -8.33
N VAL A 99 -46.11 11.18 -8.21
CA VAL A 99 -47.39 11.87 -8.14
C VAL A 99 -48.11 11.39 -6.91
N THR A 100 -48.54 12.33 -6.08
CA THR A 100 -49.34 12.10 -4.88
C THR A 100 -50.76 12.60 -5.15
N LEU A 101 -51.74 11.74 -4.92
CA LEU A 101 -53.17 12.08 -4.89
C LEU A 101 -53.60 12.10 -3.43
N GLY A 102 -53.91 13.29 -2.93
CA GLY A 102 -54.36 13.53 -1.56
C GLY A 102 -55.65 14.34 -1.52
N GLY A 103 -56.05 14.77 -0.32
CA GLY A 103 -57.27 15.57 -0.13
C GLY A 103 -57.17 17.00 -0.67
N ASP A 104 -55.94 17.53 -0.80
CA ASP A 104 -55.68 18.85 -1.39
C ASP A 104 -55.51 18.82 -2.92
N GLY A 105 -55.59 17.63 -3.52
CA GLY A 105 -55.57 17.43 -4.97
C GLY A 105 -54.47 16.49 -5.45
N VAL A 106 -54.02 16.72 -6.68
CA VAL A 106 -52.90 16.00 -7.29
C VAL A 106 -51.67 16.89 -7.23
N GLU A 107 -50.58 16.35 -6.71
CA GLU A 107 -49.28 17.03 -6.64
C GLU A 107 -48.21 16.14 -7.27
N SER A 108 -47.34 16.74 -8.08
CA SER A 108 -46.20 16.07 -8.69
C SER A 108 -44.92 16.49 -7.99
N GLU A 109 -44.07 15.53 -7.60
CA GLU A 109 -42.80 15.75 -6.93
C GLU A 109 -41.63 15.24 -7.78
N LEU A 110 -40.56 16.01 -7.87
CA LEU A 110 -39.25 15.54 -8.31
C LEU A 110 -38.26 15.69 -7.14
N SER A 111 -37.58 14.61 -6.79
CA SER A 111 -36.59 14.60 -5.72
C SER A 111 -35.26 13.99 -6.12
N LEU A 112 -34.19 14.48 -5.51
CA LEU A 112 -32.82 14.04 -5.70
C LEU A 112 -32.18 13.81 -4.33
N ASN A 113 -31.51 12.69 -4.18
CA ASN A 113 -30.80 12.29 -2.97
C ASN A 113 -29.39 11.81 -3.34
N VAL A 114 -28.39 12.31 -2.64
CA VAL A 114 -26.98 11.95 -2.81
C VAL A 114 -26.41 11.70 -1.43
N ASN A 115 -25.84 10.53 -1.19
CA ASN A 115 -25.15 10.22 0.07
C ASN A 115 -23.82 9.56 -0.25
N GLY A 116 -22.78 9.84 0.52
CA GLY A 116 -21.46 9.27 0.29
C GLY A 116 -20.58 9.32 1.52
N THR A 117 -19.45 8.62 1.43
CA THR A 117 -18.44 8.54 2.48
C THR A 117 -17.06 8.66 1.84
N SER A 118 -16.29 9.67 2.24
CA SER A 118 -14.87 9.77 1.93
C SER A 118 -14.02 9.24 3.09
N SER A 119 -12.70 9.23 2.92
CA SER A 119 -11.74 8.89 3.98
C SER A 119 -11.82 9.80 5.22
N TYR A 120 -12.41 11.00 5.11
CA TYR A 120 -12.46 11.99 6.19
C TYR A 120 -13.86 12.38 6.66
N ALA A 121 -14.92 12.12 5.86
CA ALA A 121 -16.28 12.54 6.22
C ALA A 121 -17.38 11.73 5.53
N ARG A 122 -18.55 11.71 6.16
CA ARG A 122 -19.82 11.30 5.54
C ARG A 122 -20.59 12.53 5.13
N TYR A 123 -21.23 12.48 3.98
CA TYR A 123 -22.05 13.57 3.47
C TYR A 123 -23.35 13.03 2.88
N GLY A 124 -24.38 13.85 2.96
CA GLY A 124 -25.68 13.57 2.38
C GLY A 124 -26.34 14.88 1.94
N ALA A 125 -27.07 14.84 0.84
CA ALA A 125 -27.83 15.95 0.32
C ALA A 125 -29.14 15.41 -0.25
N TYR A 126 -30.25 16.02 0.13
CA TYR A 126 -31.57 15.69 -0.35
C TYR A 126 -32.30 16.97 -0.71
N GLY A 127 -32.92 17.01 -1.88
CA GLY A 127 -33.83 18.08 -2.24
C GLY A 127 -35.01 17.59 -3.06
N TYR A 128 -36.12 18.30 -2.96
CA TYR A 128 -37.31 18.07 -3.77
C TYR A 128 -37.93 19.38 -4.23
N LEU A 129 -38.72 19.28 -5.29
CA LEU A 129 -39.58 20.34 -5.80
C LEU A 129 -40.94 19.75 -6.19
N THR A 130 -42.01 20.50 -5.96
CA THR A 130 -43.37 20.13 -6.33
C THR A 130 -43.91 21.07 -7.43
N ASP A 131 -44.96 20.64 -8.13
CA ASP A 131 -45.68 21.50 -9.09
C ASP A 131 -46.54 22.57 -8.42
N SER A 132 -46.85 22.42 -7.13
CA SER A 132 -47.47 23.45 -6.26
C SER A 132 -46.50 24.59 -5.90
N GLY A 133 -45.20 24.42 -6.16
CA GLY A 133 -44.15 25.41 -5.91
C GLY A 133 -43.44 25.24 -4.56
N GLU A 134 -43.74 24.16 -3.83
CA GLU A 134 -42.99 23.79 -2.62
C GLU A 134 -41.64 23.19 -3.00
N TYR A 135 -40.62 23.51 -2.21
CA TYR A 135 -39.30 22.92 -2.38
C TYR A 135 -38.59 22.84 -1.04
N SER A 136 -37.71 21.86 -0.92
CA SER A 136 -36.80 21.75 0.22
C SER A 136 -35.43 21.32 -0.27
N LEU A 137 -34.41 21.83 0.40
CA LEU A 137 -33.04 21.39 0.24
C LEU A 137 -32.44 21.20 1.64
N SER A 138 -31.95 19.99 1.89
CA SER A 138 -31.34 19.60 3.14
C SER A 138 -30.00 18.92 2.86
N GLY A 139 -29.06 19.07 3.77
CA GLY A 139 -27.77 18.44 3.68
C GLY A 139 -27.26 18.06 5.06
N ASN A 140 -26.49 16.98 5.12
CA ASN A 140 -25.78 16.55 6.31
C ASN A 140 -24.31 16.36 5.97
N PHE A 141 -23.45 16.69 6.93
CA PHE A 141 -22.02 16.47 6.88
C PHE A 141 -21.59 16.02 8.26
N SER A 142 -20.91 14.88 8.34
CA SER A 142 -20.47 14.28 9.61
C SER A 142 -19.02 13.84 9.48
N THR A 143 -18.19 14.34 10.38
CA THR A 143 -16.78 13.96 10.49
C THR A 143 -16.41 13.89 11.97
N THR A 144 -15.50 12.99 12.32
CA THR A 144 -14.85 12.96 13.62
C THR A 144 -13.44 13.49 13.45
N GLN A 145 -13.08 14.50 14.25
CA GLN A 145 -11.75 15.10 14.22
C GLN A 145 -11.04 14.83 15.54
N VAL A 146 -9.79 14.40 15.45
CA VAL A 146 -8.91 14.23 16.61
C VAL A 146 -7.79 15.25 16.52
N LEU A 147 -7.71 16.10 17.55
CA LEU A 147 -6.69 17.13 17.68
C LEU A 147 -5.60 16.64 18.64
N SER A 148 -4.36 16.64 18.18
CA SER A 148 -3.21 16.20 18.96
C SER A 148 -2.00 17.10 18.73
N LYS A 149 -0.91 16.86 19.47
CA LYS A 149 0.38 17.52 19.22
C LYS A 149 0.96 17.23 17.82
N LYS A 150 0.47 16.19 17.14
CA LYS A 150 0.89 15.78 15.79
C LYS A 150 0.01 16.38 14.68
N GLY A 151 -0.92 17.26 15.06
CA GLY A 151 -1.85 17.94 14.15
C GLY A 151 -3.28 17.41 14.27
N ILE A 152 -4.05 17.66 13.21
CA ILE A 152 -5.46 17.31 13.11
C ILE A 152 -5.59 16.13 12.14
N MET A 153 -6.32 15.11 12.54
CA MET A 153 -6.71 13.99 11.68
C MET A 153 -8.22 13.82 11.74
N SER A 154 -8.81 13.36 10.64
CA SER A 154 -10.26 13.27 10.47
C SER A 154 -10.65 11.90 9.94
N THR A 155 -11.84 11.43 10.33
CA THR A 155 -12.42 10.18 9.86
C THR A 155 -13.94 10.30 9.79
N PRO A 156 -14.63 9.62 8.86
CA PRO A 156 -16.09 9.54 8.89
C PRO A 156 -16.61 8.83 10.14
N ASP A 157 -15.79 7.98 10.78
CA ASP A 157 -16.22 7.08 11.84
C ASP A 157 -16.32 7.75 13.21
N LYS A 158 -17.50 7.61 13.84
CA LYS A 158 -17.72 8.07 15.21
C LYS A 158 -17.05 7.11 16.18
N GLY A 159 -16.37 7.60 17.21
CA GLY A 159 -15.73 6.77 18.22
C GLY A 159 -15.10 7.59 19.34
N LYS A 160 -14.59 6.91 20.36
CA LYS A 160 -13.83 7.54 21.45
C LYS A 160 -12.37 7.13 21.50
N SER A 161 -11.97 6.11 20.74
CA SER A 161 -10.58 5.66 20.66
C SER A 161 -10.17 5.48 19.22
N PHE A 162 -8.93 5.85 18.91
CA PHE A 162 -8.43 5.92 17.54
C PHE A 162 -6.97 5.51 17.44
N ILE A 163 -6.61 5.03 16.26
CA ILE A 163 -5.23 4.91 15.80
C ILE A 163 -5.04 5.74 14.54
N GLY A 164 -3.97 6.53 14.50
CA GLY A 164 -3.59 7.33 13.35
C GLY A 164 -2.39 6.74 12.64
N ILE A 165 -2.43 6.72 11.31
CA ILE A 165 -1.26 6.45 10.46
C ILE A 165 -0.83 7.79 9.89
N ALA A 166 0.41 8.18 10.16
CA ALA A 166 0.98 9.44 9.67
C ALA A 166 2.35 9.17 9.03
N PRO A 167 2.36 8.73 7.76
CA PRO A 167 3.61 8.50 7.05
C PRO A 167 4.29 9.83 6.73
N GLU A 168 5.61 9.90 6.93
CA GLU A 168 6.44 11.07 6.60
C GLU A 168 7.70 10.63 5.87
N TRP A 169 7.95 11.19 4.69
CA TRP A 169 9.17 10.92 3.94
C TRP A 169 10.40 11.55 4.60
N ASN A 170 11.49 10.79 4.71
CA ASN A 170 12.77 11.27 5.25
C ASN A 170 13.49 12.25 4.30
N GLU A 171 13.21 12.15 3.00
CA GLU A 171 13.80 13.02 1.98
C GLU A 171 12.76 14.04 1.51
N ASN A 172 13.16 15.31 1.38
CA ASN A 172 12.37 16.36 0.71
C ASN A 172 12.35 16.12 -0.81
N LYS A 173 11.89 14.96 -1.25
CA LYS A 173 11.58 14.71 -2.65
C LYS A 173 10.12 15.12 -2.87
N GLU A 174 9.91 16.34 -3.35
CA GLU A 174 8.58 16.80 -3.81
C GLU A 174 7.98 15.85 -4.88
N ASP A 175 8.83 15.06 -5.55
CA ASP A 175 8.49 14.11 -6.61
C ASP A 175 8.32 12.65 -6.14
N THR A 176 8.21 12.34 -4.84
CA THR A 176 7.83 10.96 -4.47
C THR A 176 6.41 10.67 -4.98
N THR A 177 6.31 9.70 -5.89
CA THR A 177 5.05 9.17 -6.42
C THR A 177 4.15 8.78 -5.25
N ASP A 178 2.88 9.21 -5.29
CA ASP A 178 1.91 8.76 -4.29
C ASP A 178 1.83 7.24 -4.38
N SER A 179 2.36 6.59 -3.35
CA SER A 179 2.40 5.14 -3.21
C SER A 179 1.44 4.75 -2.10
N GLU A 180 0.90 3.55 -2.19
CA GLU A 180 -0.01 2.99 -1.20
C GLU A 180 0.74 2.00 -0.31
N LEU A 181 0.70 2.20 1.00
CA LEU A 181 1.19 1.21 1.96
C LEU A 181 0.02 0.35 2.39
N THR A 182 0.20 -0.96 2.44
CA THR A 182 -0.82 -1.83 3.03
C THR A 182 -0.64 -1.81 4.55
N TYR A 183 -1.75 -1.75 5.28
CA TYR A 183 -1.74 -1.89 6.74
C TYR A 183 -2.65 -3.02 7.20
N TYR A 184 -2.26 -3.60 8.33
CA TYR A 184 -3.00 -4.63 9.03
C TYR A 184 -3.25 -4.17 10.45
N ILE A 185 -4.50 -4.25 10.89
CA ILE A 185 -4.88 -4.03 12.29
C ILE A 185 -5.45 -5.34 12.80
N SER A 186 -4.98 -5.75 13.97
CA SER A 186 -5.55 -6.86 14.71
C SER A 186 -5.86 -6.43 16.14
N SER A 187 -6.85 -7.06 16.77
CA SER A 187 -7.18 -6.83 18.17
C SER A 187 -7.60 -8.13 18.85
N ASP A 188 -7.40 -8.18 20.17
CA ASP A 188 -7.74 -9.31 21.04
C ASP A 188 -9.23 -9.70 21.01
N ASN A 189 -10.12 -8.75 20.73
CA ASN A 189 -11.56 -8.99 20.57
C ASN A 189 -11.97 -9.54 19.19
N GLY A 190 -11.01 -9.84 18.32
CA GLY A 190 -11.24 -10.34 16.97
C GLY A 190 -11.48 -9.25 15.91
N PHE A 191 -11.36 -7.97 16.26
CA PHE A 191 -11.35 -6.91 15.26
C PHE A 191 -10.12 -7.05 14.37
N GLN A 192 -10.36 -7.15 13.05
CA GLN A 192 -9.31 -7.21 12.04
C GLN A 192 -9.65 -6.28 10.89
N ARG A 193 -8.66 -5.55 10.41
CA ARG A 193 -8.80 -4.67 9.24
C ARG A 193 -7.54 -4.75 8.40
N LYS A 194 -7.73 -4.86 7.08
CA LYS A 194 -6.69 -4.72 6.08
C LYS A 194 -7.15 -3.66 5.09
N SER A 195 -6.30 -2.68 4.81
CA SER A 195 -6.56 -1.65 3.81
C SER A 195 -5.24 -1.03 3.38
N ASP A 196 -5.32 -0.21 2.34
CA ASP A 196 -4.19 0.58 1.88
C ASP A 196 -4.32 2.03 2.37
N VAL A 197 -3.17 2.67 2.62
CA VAL A 197 -3.06 4.07 3.03
C VAL A 197 -2.08 4.81 2.12
N SER A 198 -2.48 5.99 1.65
CA SER A 198 -1.60 6.85 0.85
C SER A 198 -0.42 7.32 1.69
N THR A 199 0.78 7.24 1.12
CA THR A 199 2.02 7.79 1.71
C THR A 199 2.03 9.31 1.84
N LYS A 200 1.05 10.02 1.26
CA LYS A 200 0.91 11.49 1.35
C LYS A 200 -0.15 11.94 2.34
N MET A 201 -1.09 11.08 2.72
CA MET A 201 -2.22 11.44 3.56
C MET A 201 -2.13 10.77 4.93
N LYS A 202 -2.61 11.48 5.95
CA LYS A 202 -2.81 10.90 7.28
C LYS A 202 -4.16 10.19 7.30
N GLU A 203 -4.19 9.00 7.88
CA GLU A 203 -5.43 8.25 8.06
C GLU A 203 -5.74 8.10 9.55
N LEU A 204 -7.02 8.23 9.91
CA LEU A 204 -7.50 8.05 11.27
C LEU A 204 -8.53 6.93 11.30
N ILE A 205 -8.27 5.93 12.14
CA ILE A 205 -9.03 4.69 12.18
C ILE A 205 -9.62 4.55 13.57
N ARG A 206 -10.93 4.34 13.63
CA ARG A 206 -11.64 4.07 14.88
C ARG A 206 -11.21 2.71 15.43
N LEU A 207 -10.92 2.66 16.73
CA LEU A 207 -10.70 1.42 17.46
C LEU A 207 -11.89 1.04 18.35
N PRO A 208 -12.13 -0.26 18.58
CA PRO A 208 -12.94 -0.72 19.70
C PRO A 208 -12.36 -0.24 21.04
N GLU A 209 -13.21 -0.02 22.03
CA GLU A 209 -12.78 0.36 23.38
C GLU A 209 -12.46 -0.89 24.21
N TYR A 210 -11.52 -0.77 25.14
CA TYR A 210 -11.05 -1.83 26.05
C TYR A 210 -10.44 -3.05 25.34
N THR A 211 -9.67 -2.81 24.28
CA THR A 211 -9.03 -3.85 23.49
C THR A 211 -7.55 -3.58 23.32
N GLU A 212 -6.75 -4.64 23.36
CA GLU A 212 -5.38 -4.58 22.89
C GLU A 212 -5.39 -4.64 21.36
N THR A 213 -4.77 -3.65 20.72
CA THR A 213 -4.74 -3.50 19.27
C THR A 213 -3.31 -3.35 18.81
N GLU A 214 -2.97 -4.04 17.73
CA GLU A 214 -1.71 -3.89 17.01
C GLU A 214 -2.00 -3.44 15.58
N LEU A 215 -1.18 -2.50 15.09
CA LEU A 215 -1.17 -2.04 13.71
C LEU A 215 0.23 -2.27 13.14
N GLU A 216 0.28 -2.84 11.95
CA GLU A 216 1.49 -3.08 11.17
C GLU A 216 1.33 -2.48 9.77
N LEU A 217 2.37 -1.82 9.28
CA LEU A 217 2.52 -1.36 7.91
C LEU A 217 3.42 -2.31 7.14
N ASP A 218 3.02 -2.60 5.92
CA ASP A 218 3.72 -3.42 4.96
C ASP A 218 4.06 -2.55 3.74
N GLY A 219 5.36 -2.40 3.49
CA GLY A 219 5.93 -1.65 2.37
C GLY A 219 6.56 -2.53 1.30
N ASP A 220 6.46 -3.87 1.42
CA ASP A 220 7.17 -4.81 0.55
C ASP A 220 6.68 -4.71 -0.90
N LEU A 221 5.42 -4.32 -1.10
CA LEU A 221 4.84 -4.11 -2.42
C LEU A 221 5.22 -2.78 -3.06
N THR A 222 5.76 -1.81 -2.31
CA THR A 222 5.93 -0.42 -2.77
C THR A 222 7.36 0.12 -2.80
N ASN A 223 8.39 -0.73 -2.70
CA ASN A 223 9.80 -0.30 -2.68
C ASN A 223 10.03 0.86 -1.68
N VAL A 224 9.38 0.80 -0.52
CA VAL A 224 9.53 1.78 0.55
C VAL A 224 10.10 1.09 1.78
N GLU A 225 11.17 1.64 2.33
CA GLU A 225 11.63 1.24 3.66
C GLU A 225 10.86 2.02 4.73
N ILE A 226 10.39 1.29 5.74
CA ILE A 226 9.64 1.84 6.88
C ILE A 226 10.49 1.68 8.15
N ASP A 227 10.94 2.79 8.75
CA ASP A 227 11.78 2.76 9.96
C ASP A 227 10.99 2.28 11.20
N LYS A 228 9.71 2.67 11.26
CA LYS A 228 8.76 2.24 12.30
C LYS A 228 7.49 1.70 11.65
N GLY A 229 7.47 0.39 11.44
CA GLY A 229 6.37 -0.30 10.76
C GLY A 229 5.20 -0.70 11.66
N SER A 230 5.38 -0.75 12.98
CA SER A 230 4.31 -1.22 13.87
C SER A 230 4.11 -0.39 15.13
N ILE A 231 2.91 -0.47 15.68
CA ILE A 231 2.55 0.06 16.98
C ILE A 231 1.47 -0.83 17.61
N ALA A 232 1.61 -1.13 18.89
CA ALA A 232 0.60 -1.81 19.68
C ALA A 232 0.21 -0.96 20.89
N GLY A 233 -1.03 -1.11 21.35
CA GLY A 233 -1.52 -0.39 22.52
C GLY A 233 -2.90 -0.82 22.97
N PHE A 234 -3.22 -0.53 24.23
CA PHE A 234 -4.53 -0.79 24.80
C PHE A 234 -5.45 0.42 24.63
N SER A 235 -6.55 0.20 23.92
CA SER A 235 -7.53 1.22 23.55
C SER A 235 -8.48 1.53 24.73
N LEU A 236 -8.47 2.77 25.23
CA LEU A 236 -9.44 3.28 26.21
C LEU A 236 -10.22 4.44 25.61
N PRO A 237 -11.39 4.80 26.15
CA PRO A 237 -12.07 6.04 25.75
C PRO A 237 -11.15 7.25 25.93
N GLY A 238 -10.93 8.01 24.86
CA GLY A 238 -10.02 9.15 24.79
C GLY A 238 -8.60 8.81 24.29
N THR A 239 -8.30 7.54 24.02
CA THR A 239 -6.97 7.12 23.55
C THR A 239 -6.76 7.45 22.07
N LEU A 240 -5.55 7.95 21.78
CA LEU A 240 -5.02 8.08 20.44
C LEU A 240 -3.60 7.50 20.40
N PHE A 241 -3.40 6.49 19.56
CA PHE A 241 -2.07 6.05 19.16
C PHE A 241 -1.75 6.60 17.77
N VAL A 242 -0.53 7.05 17.53
CA VAL A 242 -0.11 7.51 16.21
C VAL A 242 1.13 6.76 15.80
N LEU A 243 1.02 6.02 14.70
CA LEU A 243 2.17 5.46 14.01
C LEU A 243 2.78 6.55 13.13
N ASP A 244 3.82 7.19 13.66
CA ASP A 244 4.64 8.18 12.98
C ASP A 244 5.77 7.44 12.25
N SER A 245 5.48 7.00 11.03
CA SER A 245 6.39 6.18 10.23
C SER A 245 7.24 7.05 9.34
N LYS A 246 8.56 6.90 9.47
CA LYS A 246 9.51 7.50 8.55
C LYS A 246 9.72 6.61 7.34
N LEU A 247 9.45 7.15 6.16
CA LEU A 247 9.54 6.47 4.88
C LEU A 247 10.81 6.85 4.13
N THR A 248 11.49 5.86 3.56
CA THR A 248 12.64 6.09 2.67
C THR A 248 12.40 5.37 1.35
N ALA A 249 12.50 6.10 0.24
CA ALA A 249 12.29 5.51 -1.09
C ALA A 249 13.47 4.59 -1.43
N LEU A 250 13.16 3.39 -1.92
CA LEU A 250 14.16 2.45 -2.39
C LEU A 250 14.13 2.36 -3.92
N GLU A 251 15.32 2.21 -4.48
CA GLU A 251 15.50 1.81 -5.86
C GLU A 251 15.64 0.30 -5.93
N SER A 252 15.06 -0.29 -6.99
CA SER A 252 15.11 -1.73 -7.23
C SER A 252 15.84 -1.98 -8.56
N GLN A 253 16.86 -2.83 -8.53
CA GLN A 253 17.60 -3.23 -9.73
C GLN A 253 17.69 -4.76 -9.82
N MET A 254 17.40 -5.30 -11.00
CA MET A 254 17.63 -6.72 -11.29
C MET A 254 19.09 -6.96 -11.65
N PHE A 255 19.68 -7.98 -11.03
CA PHE A 255 21.04 -8.44 -11.26
C PHE A 255 21.02 -9.89 -11.75
N VAL A 256 21.76 -10.16 -12.81
CA VAL A 256 22.08 -11.52 -13.28
C VAL A 256 23.49 -11.84 -12.80
N VAL A 257 23.61 -12.75 -11.84
CA VAL A 257 24.84 -12.99 -11.11
C VAL A 257 25.47 -14.31 -11.53
N SER A 258 26.73 -14.25 -11.92
CA SER A 258 27.50 -15.43 -12.30
C SER A 258 28.84 -15.52 -11.56
N ASP A 259 29.39 -16.72 -11.49
CA ASP A 259 30.75 -16.94 -11.03
C ASP A 259 31.77 -16.57 -12.12
N VAL A 260 33.07 -16.72 -11.80
CA VAL A 260 34.15 -16.55 -12.78
C VAL A 260 34.00 -17.47 -13.99
N ASN A 261 33.29 -18.59 -13.85
CA ASN A 261 33.03 -19.54 -14.90
C ASN A 261 31.84 -19.20 -15.82
N GLY A 262 31.13 -18.11 -15.53
CA GLY A 262 29.88 -17.77 -16.21
C GLY A 262 28.70 -18.66 -15.79
N GLN A 263 28.85 -19.45 -14.73
CA GLN A 263 27.77 -20.25 -14.17
C GLN A 263 26.93 -19.39 -13.23
N PRO A 264 25.60 -19.54 -13.25
CA PRO A 264 24.72 -18.79 -12.36
C PRO A 264 25.00 -19.13 -10.89
N LEU A 265 24.82 -18.13 -10.02
CA LEU A 265 24.95 -18.30 -8.57
C LEU A 265 23.58 -18.36 -7.90
N ASP A 266 23.45 -19.20 -6.88
CA ASP A 266 22.21 -19.45 -6.14
C ASP A 266 22.03 -18.56 -4.91
N GLN A 267 23.10 -17.90 -4.47
CA GLN A 267 23.12 -17.04 -3.30
C GLN A 267 23.75 -15.69 -3.61
N LEU A 268 23.13 -14.62 -3.12
CA LEU A 268 23.65 -13.27 -3.16
C LEU A 268 23.32 -12.58 -1.85
N ARG A 269 24.30 -11.86 -1.30
CA ARG A 269 24.11 -10.99 -0.14
C ARG A 269 24.56 -9.60 -0.51
N CYS A 270 23.88 -8.61 0.05
CA CYS A 270 24.21 -7.22 -0.13
C CYS A 270 24.64 -6.62 1.20
N PHE A 271 25.65 -5.76 1.17
CA PHE A 271 26.30 -5.16 2.34
C PHE A 271 26.48 -3.66 2.14
N GLY A 272 26.55 -2.92 3.24
CA GLY A 272 26.75 -1.47 3.24
C GLY A 272 25.49 -0.68 3.57
N PRO A 273 25.61 0.63 3.85
CA PRO A 273 24.52 1.47 4.34
C PRO A 273 23.40 1.69 3.32
N GLY A 274 23.70 1.57 2.02
CA GLY A 274 22.70 1.63 0.96
C GLY A 274 21.92 0.35 0.79
N CYS A 275 22.38 -0.77 1.34
CA CYS A 275 21.74 -2.06 1.14
C CYS A 275 20.46 -2.22 1.97
N LYS A 276 19.39 -2.72 1.36
CA LYS A 276 18.18 -3.11 2.08
C LYS A 276 17.89 -4.58 2.02
N ASP A 277 17.65 -5.07 0.82
CA ASP A 277 17.18 -6.44 0.64
C ASP A 277 17.70 -7.03 -0.67
N VAL A 278 17.80 -8.35 -0.69
CA VAL A 278 18.15 -9.14 -1.86
C VAL A 278 17.18 -10.29 -1.96
N GLU A 279 16.33 -10.22 -2.97
CA GLU A 279 15.38 -11.26 -3.27
C GLU A 279 15.88 -12.10 -4.44
N ARG A 280 15.83 -13.41 -4.27
CA ARG A 280 16.11 -14.36 -5.35
C ARG A 280 14.85 -14.56 -6.18
N LEU A 281 14.90 -14.21 -7.47
CA LEU A 281 13.76 -14.35 -8.37
C LEU A 281 13.72 -15.73 -9.05
N THR A 282 14.88 -16.32 -9.31
CA THR A 282 15.01 -17.55 -10.08
C THR A 282 16.21 -18.39 -9.65
N ASP A 283 16.24 -19.65 -10.12
CA ASP A 283 17.36 -20.56 -9.89
C ASP A 283 18.55 -20.33 -10.84
N ASP A 284 18.37 -19.56 -11.92
CA ASP A 284 19.41 -19.23 -12.91
C ASP A 284 20.17 -17.93 -12.57
N GLY A 285 20.19 -17.56 -11.29
CA GLY A 285 21.04 -16.49 -10.75
C GLY A 285 20.52 -15.09 -10.99
N VAL A 286 19.20 -14.91 -11.12
CA VAL A 286 18.57 -13.58 -11.16
C VAL A 286 18.12 -13.17 -9.76
N PHE A 287 18.56 -11.99 -9.33
CA PHE A 287 18.24 -11.40 -8.05
C PHE A 287 17.68 -9.98 -8.23
N ARG A 288 16.71 -9.61 -7.41
CA ARG A 288 16.28 -8.23 -7.24
C ARG A 288 16.99 -7.67 -6.01
N VAL A 289 17.70 -6.55 -6.17
CA VAL A 289 18.36 -5.87 -5.07
C VAL A 289 17.67 -4.55 -4.85
N ASN A 290 17.17 -4.35 -3.62
CA ASN A 290 16.58 -3.11 -3.16
C ASN A 290 17.64 -2.33 -2.39
N TYR A 291 17.84 -1.06 -2.75
CA TYR A 291 18.87 -0.21 -2.17
C TYR A 291 18.42 1.23 -2.08
N ARG A 292 19.03 1.98 -1.17
CA ARG A 292 18.80 3.42 -1.04
C ARG A 292 19.62 4.16 -2.08
N ASP A 293 18.99 5.10 -2.76
CA ASP A 293 19.66 5.94 -3.75
C ASP A 293 20.86 6.70 -3.13
N ARG A 294 21.91 6.90 -3.93
CA ARG A 294 23.15 7.61 -3.56
C ARG A 294 23.91 7.09 -2.33
N MET A 295 23.56 5.92 -1.82
CA MET A 295 24.32 5.26 -0.75
C MET A 295 25.12 4.07 -1.26
N PRO A 296 26.35 3.86 -0.75
CA PRO A 296 27.17 2.75 -1.18
C PRO A 296 26.63 1.42 -0.69
N PHE A 297 26.69 0.43 -1.58
CA PHE A 297 26.46 -0.97 -1.26
C PHE A 297 27.42 -1.86 -2.07
N ALA A 298 27.64 -3.07 -1.57
CA ALA A 298 28.45 -4.10 -2.21
C ALA A 298 27.68 -5.41 -2.27
N LEU A 299 27.91 -6.19 -3.32
CA LEU A 299 27.31 -7.50 -3.51
C LEU A 299 28.36 -8.58 -3.26
N VAL A 300 28.00 -9.63 -2.53
CA VAL A 300 28.90 -10.72 -2.12
C VAL A 300 28.17 -12.05 -2.25
N SER A 301 28.82 -13.04 -2.84
CA SER A 301 28.34 -14.41 -2.91
C SER A 301 29.46 -15.38 -2.54
N ASN A 302 29.20 -16.34 -1.64
CA ASN A 302 30.18 -17.37 -1.25
C ASN A 302 31.57 -16.80 -0.89
N LYS A 303 31.59 -15.71 -0.11
CA LYS A 303 32.80 -14.93 0.29
C LYS A 303 33.57 -14.25 -0.87
N LYS A 304 33.02 -14.24 -2.08
CA LYS A 304 33.58 -13.54 -3.26
C LYS A 304 32.85 -12.23 -3.46
N MET A 305 33.61 -11.15 -3.68
CA MET A 305 33.02 -9.85 -4.02
C MET A 305 32.47 -9.88 -5.46
N CYS A 306 31.29 -9.34 -5.66
CA CYS A 306 30.66 -9.24 -6.96
C CYS A 306 30.88 -7.85 -7.56
N VAL A 307 31.31 -7.84 -8.81
CA VAL A 307 31.59 -6.63 -9.59
C VAL A 307 30.54 -6.48 -10.68
N PHE A 308 30.07 -5.25 -10.88
CA PHE A 308 29.05 -4.92 -11.87
C PHE A 308 29.30 -3.51 -12.41
N ASP A 309 28.68 -3.18 -13.54
CA ASP A 309 28.79 -1.85 -14.15
C ASP A 309 27.80 -0.89 -13.49
N ILE A 310 28.30 0.04 -12.67
CA ILE A 310 27.50 1.06 -12.00
C ILE A 310 26.80 1.97 -13.02
N GLY A 311 27.43 2.21 -14.17
CA GLY A 311 26.84 3.03 -15.24
C GLY A 311 25.63 2.37 -15.91
N ALA A 312 25.38 1.08 -15.64
CA ALA A 312 24.22 0.35 -16.11
C ALA A 312 23.04 0.38 -15.11
N ILE A 313 23.16 1.06 -13.97
CA ILE A 313 22.03 1.27 -13.04
C ILE A 313 20.89 2.02 -13.75
N GLY A 314 19.67 1.51 -13.58
CA GLY A 314 18.47 1.99 -14.29
C GLY A 314 18.19 1.25 -15.60
N SER A 315 19.10 0.37 -16.04
CA SER A 315 18.80 -0.56 -17.14
C SER A 315 17.89 -1.70 -16.67
N ARG A 316 17.28 -2.43 -17.61
CA ARG A 316 16.37 -3.55 -17.30
C ARG A 316 17.01 -4.58 -16.38
N TYR A 317 18.28 -4.91 -16.57
CA TYR A 317 19.05 -5.82 -15.71
C TYR A 317 20.56 -5.55 -15.87
N ILE A 318 21.32 -5.85 -14.82
CA ILE A 318 22.78 -5.70 -14.80
C ILE A 318 23.44 -7.06 -14.62
N HIS A 319 24.48 -7.35 -15.41
CA HIS A 319 25.32 -8.52 -15.17
C HIS A 319 26.34 -8.22 -14.06
N ALA A 320 26.37 -9.08 -13.05
CA ALA A 320 27.37 -9.05 -11.99
C ALA A 320 28.17 -10.36 -11.97
N TYR A 321 29.47 -10.25 -11.69
CA TYR A 321 30.36 -11.40 -11.57
C TYR A 321 30.97 -11.46 -10.19
N CYS A 322 30.77 -12.57 -9.47
CA CYS A 322 31.38 -12.77 -8.16
C CYS A 322 32.76 -13.43 -8.33
N LEU A 323 33.78 -12.60 -8.11
CA LEU A 323 35.14 -12.85 -8.53
C LEU A 323 36.04 -13.19 -7.33
N PRO A 324 36.83 -14.29 -7.40
CA PRO A 324 37.75 -14.65 -6.34
C PRO A 324 39.00 -13.75 -6.31
N GLY A 325 39.57 -13.55 -5.13
CA GLY A 325 40.82 -12.80 -4.96
C GLY A 325 40.68 -11.28 -4.92
N LEU A 326 39.45 -10.76 -4.97
CA LEU A 326 39.15 -9.36 -4.66
C LEU A 326 39.03 -9.18 -3.14
N GLU A 327 39.60 -8.10 -2.60
CA GLU A 327 39.48 -7.76 -1.18
C GLU A 327 38.01 -7.50 -0.84
N ASN A 328 37.50 -8.21 0.17
CA ASN A 328 36.15 -7.97 0.68
C ASN A 328 36.26 -7.11 1.95
N PRO A 329 35.92 -5.82 1.92
CA PRO A 329 35.99 -4.94 3.10
C PRO A 329 35.01 -5.34 4.21
N TYR A 330 34.06 -6.23 3.92
CA TYR A 330 33.09 -6.78 4.87
C TYR A 330 33.36 -8.24 5.22
N ALA A 331 34.48 -8.82 4.79
CA ALA A 331 34.91 -10.12 5.29
C ALA A 331 35.35 -9.95 6.74
N MET A 332 34.62 -10.57 7.67
CA MET A 332 35.12 -10.74 9.03
C MET A 332 36.35 -11.64 8.97
N ASP A 333 37.49 -11.07 9.34
CA ASP A 333 38.78 -11.75 9.48
C ASP A 333 38.63 -13.04 10.30
N SER A 334 38.88 -14.19 9.66
CA SER A 334 39.65 -15.23 10.35
C SER A 334 41.10 -14.92 10.06
N ALA A 335 41.82 -14.49 11.10
CA ALA A 335 43.21 -14.05 11.07
C ALA A 335 44.20 -15.19 10.78
N GLU A 336 44.04 -15.90 9.65
CA GLU A 336 45.06 -16.77 9.09
C GLU A 336 45.20 -16.53 7.58
N ASP A 337 46.38 -16.04 7.23
CA ASP A 337 47.03 -16.09 5.90
C ASP A 337 46.77 -14.95 4.89
N ASN A 338 47.06 -13.71 5.32
CA ASN A 338 47.10 -12.48 4.54
C ASN A 338 48.23 -12.38 3.47
N SER A 339 48.64 -13.49 2.82
CA SER A 339 49.57 -13.36 1.68
C SER A 339 49.53 -14.46 0.61
N LYS A 340 48.68 -15.50 0.71
CA LYS A 340 48.77 -16.67 -0.19
C LYS A 340 47.50 -17.18 -0.86
N SER A 341 46.33 -16.55 -0.67
CA SER A 341 45.09 -17.03 -1.29
C SER A 341 44.55 -16.09 -2.38
N ARG A 342 45.35 -15.83 -3.43
CA ARG A 342 44.87 -15.30 -4.71
C ARG A 342 44.46 -16.40 -5.70
N SER A 343 44.57 -17.66 -5.30
CA SER A 343 44.18 -18.83 -6.09
C SER A 343 42.88 -19.43 -5.56
N VAL A 344 41.86 -19.49 -6.41
CA VAL A 344 40.63 -20.24 -6.12
C VAL A 344 40.47 -21.29 -7.23
N GLY A 345 40.68 -22.55 -6.86
CA GLY A 345 40.89 -23.63 -7.83
C GLY A 345 42.18 -23.42 -8.64
N ASP A 346 42.13 -23.75 -9.93
CA ASP A 346 43.26 -23.61 -10.85
C ASP A 346 43.40 -22.19 -11.42
N LEU A 347 42.79 -21.13 -10.84
CA LEU A 347 42.83 -19.77 -11.42
C LEU A 347 43.43 -18.75 -10.44
N ARG A 348 44.36 -17.92 -10.93
CA ARG A 348 44.99 -16.79 -10.21
C ARG A 348 44.55 -15.46 -10.82
N LEU A 349 44.09 -14.52 -9.98
CA LEU A 349 43.79 -13.15 -10.40
C LEU A 349 45.09 -12.40 -10.72
N MET A 350 45.19 -11.84 -11.92
CA MET A 350 46.29 -10.97 -12.33
C MET A 350 46.03 -9.50 -12.04
N GLY A 351 44.77 -9.11 -11.96
CA GLY A 351 44.37 -7.75 -11.65
C GLY A 351 43.24 -7.25 -12.51
N ARG A 352 42.93 -5.97 -12.32
CA ARG A 352 41.91 -5.21 -13.02
C ARG A 352 42.57 -4.28 -14.02
N TYR A 353 42.02 -4.22 -15.23
CA TYR A 353 42.59 -3.44 -16.33
C TYR A 353 41.49 -2.60 -16.99
N GLU A 354 41.81 -1.37 -17.35
CA GLU A 354 40.99 -0.61 -18.30
C GLU A 354 41.43 -0.99 -19.72
N PHE A 355 40.49 -1.45 -20.55
CA PHE A 355 40.88 -2.01 -21.84
C PHE A 355 41.27 -0.94 -22.84
N ASN A 356 42.55 -0.95 -23.21
CA ASN A 356 43.15 -0.15 -24.27
C ASN A 356 43.90 -1.04 -25.28
N ALA A 357 44.36 -0.46 -26.40
CA ALA A 357 45.04 -1.20 -27.47
C ALA A 357 46.32 -1.94 -27.02
N GLU A 358 46.95 -1.52 -25.92
CA GLU A 358 48.15 -2.16 -25.37
C GLU A 358 47.80 -3.41 -24.55
N SER A 359 46.80 -3.31 -23.68
CA SER A 359 46.26 -4.46 -22.93
C SER A 359 45.70 -5.55 -23.84
N ALA A 360 45.13 -5.19 -25.00
CA ALA A 360 44.67 -6.12 -26.03
C ALA A 360 45.79 -7.00 -26.57
N LYS A 361 46.91 -6.36 -26.96
CA LYS A 361 48.09 -7.05 -27.51
C LYS A 361 48.75 -7.96 -26.48
N LEU A 362 48.72 -7.59 -25.20
CA LEU A 362 49.25 -8.43 -24.12
C LEU A 362 48.42 -9.71 -23.93
N ILE A 363 47.09 -9.62 -24.04
CA ILE A 363 46.20 -10.80 -23.96
C ILE A 363 46.40 -11.71 -25.17
N GLU A 364 46.47 -11.17 -26.38
CA GLU A 364 46.75 -11.96 -27.59
C GLU A 364 48.09 -12.72 -27.48
N ARG A 365 49.13 -12.06 -26.96
CA ARG A 365 50.44 -12.69 -26.73
C ARG A 365 50.42 -13.80 -25.68
N LEU A 366 49.52 -13.75 -24.70
CA LEU A 366 49.36 -14.84 -23.72
C LEU A 366 48.80 -16.09 -24.40
N GLU A 367 47.80 -15.91 -25.26
CA GLU A 367 47.17 -16.99 -26.02
C GLU A 367 48.19 -17.65 -26.99
N ASP A 368 49.03 -16.85 -27.65
CA ASP A 368 50.10 -17.32 -28.54
C ASP A 368 51.11 -18.24 -27.83
N ILE A 369 51.35 -18.04 -26.53
CA ILE A 369 52.27 -18.86 -25.71
C ILE A 369 51.56 -19.94 -24.89
N SER A 370 50.35 -20.33 -25.32
CA SER A 370 49.53 -21.39 -24.72
C SER A 370 49.10 -21.13 -23.27
N ILE A 371 49.10 -19.87 -22.83
CA ILE A 371 48.39 -19.47 -21.62
C ILE A 371 47.02 -18.98 -22.08
N ASN A 372 45.96 -19.69 -21.73
CA ASN A 372 44.60 -19.25 -22.04
C ASN A 372 44.07 -18.39 -20.88
N PRO A 373 44.16 -17.05 -20.94
CA PRO A 373 43.61 -16.20 -19.89
C PRO A 373 42.09 -16.26 -19.92
N ARG A 374 41.49 -16.20 -18.73
CA ARG A 374 40.06 -16.01 -18.58
C ARG A 374 39.79 -14.54 -18.31
N VAL A 375 39.10 -13.89 -19.25
CA VAL A 375 38.83 -12.45 -19.22
C VAL A 375 37.36 -12.21 -18.92
N ILE A 376 37.07 -11.55 -17.79
CA ILE A 376 35.72 -11.15 -17.40
C ILE A 376 35.56 -9.66 -17.66
N LYS A 377 34.58 -9.30 -18.51
CA LYS A 377 34.30 -7.91 -18.90
C LYS A 377 33.15 -7.36 -18.05
N VAL A 378 33.39 -6.23 -17.39
CA VAL A 378 32.38 -5.50 -16.60
C VAL A 378 32.47 -4.02 -16.96
N GLY A 379 31.52 -3.54 -17.77
CA GLY A 379 31.59 -2.19 -18.34
C GLY A 379 32.88 -1.98 -19.15
N ARG A 380 33.71 -1.03 -18.70
CA ARG A 380 35.03 -0.74 -19.28
C ARG A 380 36.19 -1.51 -18.63
N ALA A 381 35.94 -2.12 -17.48
CA ALA A 381 36.95 -2.89 -16.75
C ALA A 381 37.02 -4.33 -17.26
N ARG A 382 38.22 -4.90 -17.22
CA ARG A 382 38.48 -6.31 -17.48
C ARG A 382 39.25 -6.91 -16.31
N TYR A 383 38.75 -8.03 -15.82
CA TYR A 383 39.41 -8.83 -14.80
C TYR A 383 40.05 -10.02 -15.49
N ILE A 384 41.36 -10.17 -15.33
CA ILE A 384 42.13 -11.22 -16.01
C ILE A 384 42.54 -12.27 -14.99
N TYR A 385 42.14 -13.51 -15.24
CA TYR A 385 42.56 -14.69 -14.50
C TYR A 385 43.44 -15.56 -15.39
N ILE A 386 44.48 -16.16 -14.82
CA ILE A 386 45.28 -17.16 -15.54
C ILE A 386 45.21 -18.51 -14.85
N PRO A 387 45.39 -19.62 -15.59
CA PRO A 387 45.53 -20.94 -14.99
C PRO A 387 46.78 -21.00 -14.12
N SER A 388 46.68 -21.45 -12.88
CA SER A 388 47.75 -21.60 -11.90
C SER A 388 48.53 -22.90 -12.14
N TYR A 389 49.45 -22.89 -13.10
CA TYR A 389 50.33 -24.04 -13.36
C TYR A 389 51.44 -24.14 -12.31
N THR A 390 51.92 -25.37 -12.04
CA THR A 390 52.99 -25.61 -11.07
C THR A 390 54.35 -25.02 -11.49
N LYS A 391 54.58 -24.79 -12.80
CA LYS A 391 55.76 -24.08 -13.35
C LYS A 391 55.42 -23.42 -14.69
N TYR A 392 55.67 -22.12 -14.81
CA TYR A 392 55.69 -21.40 -16.10
C TYR A 392 57.11 -21.44 -16.69
N THR A 393 57.24 -21.29 -18.01
CA THR A 393 58.53 -21.04 -18.65
C THR A 393 59.01 -19.62 -18.35
N VAL A 394 60.31 -19.34 -18.57
CA VAL A 394 60.87 -17.99 -18.36
C VAL A 394 60.16 -16.95 -19.23
N GLU A 395 59.86 -17.28 -20.48
CA GLU A 395 59.14 -16.39 -21.40
C GLU A 395 57.71 -16.11 -20.93
N GLN A 396 57.00 -17.15 -20.46
CA GLN A 396 55.69 -17.01 -19.85
C GLN A 396 55.74 -16.11 -18.61
N GLN A 397 56.73 -16.32 -17.74
CA GLN A 397 56.85 -15.55 -16.50
C GLN A 397 57.16 -14.08 -16.76
N MET A 398 58.04 -13.75 -17.71
CA MET A 398 58.30 -12.36 -18.10
C MET A 398 57.05 -11.65 -18.63
N LEU A 399 56.19 -12.35 -19.38
CA LEU A 399 54.94 -11.77 -19.87
C LEU A 399 53.94 -11.55 -18.73
N LEU A 400 53.84 -12.48 -17.78
CA LEU A 400 53.00 -12.35 -16.60
C LEU A 400 53.42 -11.18 -15.71
N ASP A 401 54.73 -11.02 -15.47
CA ASP A 401 55.28 -9.90 -14.70
C ASP A 401 54.99 -8.56 -15.41
N SER A 402 55.05 -8.54 -16.74
CA SER A 402 54.70 -7.34 -17.51
C SER A 402 53.23 -6.96 -17.35
N LEU A 403 52.31 -7.92 -17.32
CA LEU A 403 50.89 -7.68 -17.09
C LEU A 403 50.63 -7.13 -15.69
N GLU A 404 51.28 -7.68 -14.67
CA GLU A 404 51.11 -7.21 -13.28
C GLU A 404 51.49 -5.72 -13.11
N VAL A 405 52.46 -5.22 -13.88
CA VAL A 405 52.82 -3.77 -13.89
C VAL A 405 51.71 -2.89 -14.45
N TYR A 406 50.92 -3.39 -15.40
CA TYR A 406 49.79 -2.66 -15.99
C TYR A 406 48.47 -2.85 -15.23
N ALA A 407 48.46 -3.70 -14.19
CA ALA A 407 47.29 -3.89 -13.36
C ALA A 407 46.98 -2.61 -12.58
N MET A 408 45.74 -2.13 -12.71
CA MET A 408 45.21 -1.14 -11.78
C MET A 408 45.22 -1.78 -10.39
N HIS A 409 45.97 -1.18 -9.46
CA HIS A 409 45.90 -1.58 -8.06
C HIS A 409 44.53 -1.16 -7.53
N ASP A 410 43.79 -2.10 -6.95
CA ASP A 410 42.59 -1.79 -6.17
C ASP A 410 43.05 -1.11 -4.87
N ASP A 411 43.40 0.18 -4.95
CA ASP A 411 43.55 1.02 -3.77
C ASP A 411 42.16 1.29 -3.20
N THR A 412 41.66 0.36 -2.39
CA THR A 412 40.50 0.51 -1.50
C THR A 412 40.74 1.57 -0.40
N LYS A 413 41.87 2.28 -0.43
CA LYS A 413 42.19 3.45 0.41
C LYS A 413 41.66 4.80 -0.11
N ASN A 414 40.96 4.84 -1.24
CA ASN A 414 40.25 6.05 -1.64
C ASN A 414 38.82 6.04 -1.10
N ASP A 415 38.46 7.10 -0.36
CA ASP A 415 37.15 7.50 0.16
C ASP A 415 36.05 7.70 -0.93
N LYS A 416 36.00 6.80 -1.92
CA LYS A 416 35.00 6.74 -2.98
C LYS A 416 34.52 5.31 -3.17
N SER A 417 34.28 4.61 -2.06
CA SER A 417 33.37 3.47 -2.07
C SER A 417 32.01 3.94 -2.59
N PHE A 418 31.73 3.61 -3.85
CA PHE A 418 30.42 3.47 -4.48
C PHE A 418 29.36 4.53 -4.15
N SER A 419 29.64 5.82 -4.34
CA SER A 419 28.58 6.83 -4.39
C SER A 419 28.15 7.07 -5.85
N VAL A 420 26.88 6.81 -6.17
CA VAL A 420 26.25 7.31 -7.40
C VAL A 420 26.15 8.84 -7.26
N ARG A 421 26.58 9.56 -8.30
CA ARG A 421 26.58 11.03 -8.33
C ARG A 421 25.27 11.56 -8.89
#